data_AF-A0A0N0TVW8-F1
#
_entry.id   AF-A0A0N0TVW8-F1
#
_cell.length_a   1.000
_cell.length_b   1.000
_cell.length_c   1.000
_cell.angle_alpha   90.00
_cell.angle_beta   90.00
_cell.angle_gamma   90.00
#
_symmetry.space_group_name_H-M   'P 1'
#
loop_
_entity.id
_entity.type
_entity.pdbx_description
1 polymer ?
#
loop_
_entity_poly.entity_id
_entity_poly.type
_entity_poly.pdbx_seq_one_letter_code
_entity_poly.pdbx_strand_id
1 'polypeptide(L)'
;MWSAQDVARDQVRRQANGLDVAAVAGKVAEAAVRERETADQLRGNGSFYEFEMDRERLAVIWLAQHAEWRRVRDLMTVAGWSVYEPDQDAQGSVWAREREERLAGALAAQAALGERRGEEADELRAEVWLSVASSRLVQVVAGRTGLRPSEVLAQLAERIVVGEDGTVSVPPFTPSL
;
A
#
# COMPACT_ATOMS: atom_id res chain seq x y z
N MET A 1 -5.90 -3.95 -1.69
CA MET A 1 -6.82 -3.74 -2.83
C MET A 1 -8.23 -4.04 -2.35
N TRP A 2 -9.21 -3.16 -2.59
CA TRP A 2 -10.59 -3.39 -2.13
C TRP A 2 -11.29 -4.41 -3.03
N SER A 3 -12.07 -5.30 -2.42
CA SER A 3 -12.93 -6.22 -3.19
C SER A 3 -14.12 -5.47 -3.80
N ALA A 4 -14.72 -6.02 -4.85
CA ALA A 4 -15.96 -5.47 -5.41
C ALA A 4 -17.11 -5.46 -4.38
N GLN A 5 -17.12 -6.43 -3.46
CA GLN A 5 -18.08 -6.50 -2.35
C GLN A 5 -17.87 -5.35 -1.35
N ASP A 6 -16.63 -5.02 -1.00
CA ASP A 6 -16.32 -3.89 -0.12
C ASP A 6 -16.80 -2.57 -0.74
N VAL A 7 -16.57 -2.38 -2.04
CA VAL A 7 -17.01 -1.19 -2.78
C VAL A 7 -18.53 -1.12 -2.83
N ALA A 8 -19.19 -2.24 -3.16
CA ALA A 8 -20.64 -2.31 -3.22
C ALA A 8 -21.30 -1.99 -1.87
N ARG A 9 -20.83 -2.63 -0.79
CA ARG A 9 -21.36 -2.41 0.57
C ARG A 9 -21.23 -0.96 1.02
N ASP A 10 -20.06 -0.33 0.82
CA ASP A 10 -19.84 1.07 1.18
C ASP A 10 -20.74 2.01 0.36
N GLN A 11 -20.83 1.79 -0.96
CA GLN A 11 -21.66 2.62 -1.83
C GLN A 11 -23.14 2.49 -1.50
N VAL A 12 -23.65 1.25 -1.34
CA VAL A 12 -25.05 1.01 -0.96
C VAL A 12 -25.33 1.58 0.42
N ARG A 13 -24.47 1.36 1.42
CA ARG A 13 -24.66 1.89 2.78
C ARG A 13 -24.82 3.41 2.79
N ARG A 14 -24.03 4.14 1.99
CA ARG A 14 -24.13 5.61 1.87
C ARG A 14 -25.38 6.06 1.13
N GLN A 15 -25.73 5.38 0.05
CA GLN A 15 -26.88 5.76 -0.79
C GLN A 15 -28.22 5.37 -0.17
N ALA A 16 -28.26 4.28 0.57
CA ALA A 16 -29.47 3.75 1.18
C ALA A 16 -29.89 4.52 2.43
N ASN A 17 -28.98 5.28 3.05
CA ASN A 17 -29.26 6.01 4.27
C ASN A 17 -30.44 6.97 4.10
N GLY A 18 -31.49 6.78 4.90
CA GLY A 18 -32.71 7.58 4.84
C GLY A 18 -33.68 7.20 3.71
N LEU A 19 -33.41 6.15 2.93
CA LEU A 19 -34.34 5.67 1.91
C LEU A 19 -35.45 4.84 2.52
N ASP A 20 -36.67 5.02 2.02
CA ASP A 20 -37.80 4.14 2.32
C ASP A 20 -37.76 2.84 1.49
N VAL A 21 -38.66 1.91 1.82
CA VAL A 21 -38.74 0.59 1.16
C VAL A 21 -38.99 0.71 -0.35
N ALA A 22 -39.78 1.69 -0.79
CA ALA A 22 -40.11 1.89 -2.20
C ALA A 22 -38.90 2.43 -2.98
N ALA A 23 -38.17 3.39 -2.40
CA ALA A 23 -36.95 3.94 -2.95
C ALA A 23 -35.83 2.88 -3.03
N VAL A 24 -35.70 2.03 -2.00
CA VAL A 24 -34.77 0.89 -2.03
C VAL A 24 -35.17 -0.12 -3.12
N ALA A 25 -36.46 -0.42 -3.29
CA ALA A 25 -36.93 -1.28 -4.38
C ALA A 25 -36.62 -0.69 -5.76
N GLY A 26 -36.75 0.64 -5.91
CA GLY A 26 -36.31 1.36 -7.11
C GLY A 26 -34.81 1.20 -7.38
N LYS A 27 -33.97 1.28 -6.34
CA LYS A 27 -32.53 1.06 -6.46
C LYS A 27 -32.15 -0.38 -6.81
N VAL A 28 -32.88 -1.37 -6.31
CA VAL A 28 -32.73 -2.78 -6.74
C VAL A 28 -32.99 -2.90 -8.24
N ALA A 29 -34.07 -2.29 -8.75
CA ALA A 29 -34.40 -2.33 -10.17
C ALA A 29 -33.36 -1.62 -11.04
N GLU A 30 -32.88 -0.45 -10.61
CA GLU A 30 -31.81 0.29 -11.28
C GLU A 30 -30.53 -0.56 -11.36
N ALA A 31 -30.11 -1.15 -10.24
CA ALA A 31 -28.91 -1.99 -10.18
C ALA A 31 -29.02 -3.22 -11.10
N ALA A 32 -30.21 -3.85 -11.17
CA ALA A 32 -30.46 -4.97 -12.09
C ALA A 32 -30.33 -4.56 -13.57
N VAL A 33 -30.78 -3.36 -13.94
CA VAL A 33 -30.61 -2.82 -15.30
C VAL A 33 -29.13 -2.61 -15.59
N ARG A 34 -28.38 -1.97 -14.69
CA ARG A 34 -26.95 -1.70 -14.88
C ARG A 34 -26.10 -2.97 -14.94
N GLU A 35 -26.41 -3.96 -14.12
CA GLU A 35 -25.78 -5.28 -14.20
C GLU A 35 -25.99 -5.88 -15.60
N ARG A 36 -27.23 -5.91 -16.09
CA ARG A 36 -27.56 -6.46 -17.40
C ARG A 36 -26.88 -5.69 -18.53
N GLU A 37 -26.95 -4.37 -18.54
CA GLU A 37 -26.31 -3.52 -19.57
C GLU A 37 -24.81 -3.76 -19.61
N THR A 38 -24.15 -3.85 -18.45
CA THR A 38 -22.71 -4.08 -18.38
C THR A 38 -22.36 -5.51 -18.85
N ALA A 39 -23.17 -6.51 -18.52
CA ALA A 39 -23.01 -7.88 -19.00
C ALA A 39 -23.28 -8.03 -20.52
N ASP A 40 -24.19 -7.23 -21.08
CA ASP A 40 -24.43 -7.16 -22.52
C ASP A 40 -23.25 -6.48 -23.23
N GLN A 41 -22.68 -5.41 -22.65
CA GLN A 41 -21.49 -4.74 -23.17
C GLN A 41 -20.24 -5.64 -23.17
N LEU A 42 -20.05 -6.46 -22.13
CA LEU A 42 -18.97 -7.45 -22.09
C LEU A 42 -19.10 -8.52 -23.17
N ARG A 43 -20.32 -8.87 -23.59
CA ARG A 43 -20.55 -9.81 -24.70
C ARG A 43 -20.34 -9.18 -26.08
N GLY A 44 -20.25 -7.85 -26.17
CA GLY A 44 -19.97 -7.12 -27.40
C GLY A 44 -18.49 -7.17 -27.78
N ASN A 45 -18.19 -7.51 -29.04
CA ASN A 45 -16.85 -7.78 -29.61
C ASN A 45 -15.88 -6.57 -29.71
N GLY A 46 -15.96 -5.57 -28.82
CA GLY A 46 -15.11 -4.38 -28.87
C GLY A 46 -13.85 -4.50 -28.01
N SER A 47 -12.76 -5.01 -28.60
CA SER A 47 -11.44 -5.14 -27.95
C SER A 47 -10.70 -3.80 -27.88
N PHE A 48 -10.56 -3.29 -26.66
CA PHE A 48 -9.46 -2.40 -26.26
C PHE A 48 -9.05 -2.86 -24.86
N TYR A 49 -7.91 -3.53 -24.75
CA TYR A 49 -7.44 -4.24 -23.54
C TYR A 49 -7.49 -3.42 -22.23
N GLU A 50 -7.25 -2.11 -22.28
CA GLU A 50 -7.32 -1.24 -21.10
C GLU A 50 -8.77 -0.96 -20.66
N PHE A 51 -9.70 -0.83 -21.62
CA PHE A 51 -11.12 -0.65 -21.36
C PHE A 51 -11.85 -1.97 -21.02
N GLU A 52 -11.31 -3.11 -21.45
CA GLU A 52 -11.90 -4.42 -21.22
C GLU A 52 -11.74 -4.85 -19.75
N MET A 53 -10.55 -4.67 -19.16
CA MET A 53 -10.30 -4.93 -17.73
C MET A 53 -11.16 -4.04 -16.81
N ASP A 54 -11.38 -2.78 -17.20
CA ASP A 54 -12.28 -1.87 -16.48
C ASP A 54 -13.75 -2.30 -16.61
N ARG A 55 -14.19 -2.82 -17.76
CA ARG A 55 -15.55 -3.34 -17.95
C ARG A 55 -15.82 -4.61 -17.14
N GLU A 56 -14.87 -5.54 -17.10
CA GLU A 56 -15.00 -6.75 -16.28
C GLU A 56 -15.12 -6.40 -14.80
N ARG A 57 -14.25 -5.49 -14.33
CA ARG A 57 -14.31 -5.00 -12.96
C ARG A 57 -15.63 -4.30 -12.65
N LEU A 58 -16.13 -3.46 -13.57
CA LEU A 58 -17.42 -2.80 -13.44
C LEU A 58 -18.57 -3.81 -13.38
N ALA A 59 -18.54 -4.87 -14.17
CA ALA A 59 -19.56 -5.91 -14.13
C ALA A 59 -19.60 -6.62 -12.78
N VAL A 60 -18.44 -6.96 -12.22
CA VAL A 60 -18.34 -7.57 -10.89
C VAL A 60 -18.84 -6.61 -9.80
N ILE A 61 -18.55 -5.31 -9.93
CA ILE A 61 -19.06 -4.29 -8.99
C ILE A 61 -20.58 -4.14 -9.10
N TRP A 62 -21.15 -4.08 -10.30
CA TRP A 62 -22.61 -3.97 -10.48
C TRP A 62 -23.34 -5.19 -9.95
N LEU A 63 -22.82 -6.40 -10.20
CA LEU A 63 -23.35 -7.64 -9.62
C LEU A 63 -23.35 -7.59 -8.08
N ALA A 64 -22.23 -7.16 -7.48
CA ALA A 64 -22.11 -7.02 -6.04
C ALA A 64 -23.05 -5.94 -5.47
N GLN A 65 -23.23 -4.81 -6.17
CA GLN A 65 -24.17 -3.75 -5.78
C GLN A 65 -25.62 -4.23 -5.83
N HIS A 66 -26.02 -4.94 -6.89
CA HIS A 66 -27.36 -5.48 -7.00
C HIS A 66 -27.64 -6.49 -5.88
N ALA A 67 -26.69 -7.37 -5.55
CA ALA A 67 -26.81 -8.29 -4.43
C ALA A 67 -26.98 -7.56 -3.09
N GLU A 68 -26.19 -6.51 -2.83
CA GLU A 68 -26.29 -5.74 -1.59
C GLU A 68 -27.60 -4.94 -1.49
N TRP A 69 -28.07 -4.33 -2.58
CA TRP A 69 -29.38 -3.66 -2.60
C TRP A 69 -30.53 -4.63 -2.26
N ARG A 70 -30.47 -5.87 -2.76
CA ARG A 70 -31.46 -6.91 -2.39
C ARG A 70 -31.36 -7.27 -0.90
N ARG A 71 -30.14 -7.42 -0.38
CA ARG A 71 -29.88 -7.68 1.03
C ARG A 71 -30.46 -6.59 1.94
N VAL A 72 -30.31 -5.32 1.57
CA VAL A 72 -30.89 -4.18 2.30
C VAL A 72 -32.41 -4.20 2.26
N ARG A 73 -33.01 -4.39 1.07
CA ARG A 73 -34.47 -4.51 0.93
C ARG A 73 -35.03 -5.63 1.78
N ASP A 74 -34.42 -6.81 1.71
CA ASP A 74 -34.88 -8.00 2.42
C ASP A 74 -34.72 -7.80 3.94
N LEU A 75 -33.64 -7.15 4.38
CA LEU A 75 -33.45 -6.76 5.78
C LEU A 75 -34.55 -5.81 6.26
N MET A 76 -34.83 -4.73 5.53
CA MET A 76 -35.90 -3.78 5.88
C MET A 76 -37.26 -4.47 5.96
N THR A 77 -37.53 -5.40 5.04
CA THR A 77 -38.79 -6.16 5.01
C THR A 77 -38.92 -7.08 6.23
N VAL A 78 -37.86 -7.83 6.55
CA VAL A 78 -37.85 -8.76 7.70
C VAL A 78 -37.93 -8.01 9.03
N ALA A 79 -37.23 -6.89 9.14
CA ALA A 79 -37.20 -6.08 10.37
C ALA A 79 -38.37 -5.11 10.50
N GLY A 80 -39.22 -4.97 9.46
CA GLY A 80 -40.35 -4.04 9.44
C GLY A 80 -39.94 -2.57 9.44
N TRP A 81 -38.76 -2.25 8.92
CA TRP A 81 -38.24 -0.89 8.88
C TRP A 81 -38.87 -0.09 7.74
N SER A 82 -39.46 1.06 8.07
CA SER A 82 -39.99 1.99 7.07
C SER A 82 -38.91 2.79 6.35
N VAL A 83 -37.78 3.01 7.03
CA VAL A 83 -36.63 3.78 6.54
C VAL A 83 -35.35 3.02 6.89
N TYR A 84 -34.39 3.00 5.97
CA TYR A 84 -33.11 2.35 6.20
C TYR A 84 -32.16 3.28 6.94
N GLU A 85 -31.77 2.87 8.14
CA GLU A 85 -30.74 3.51 8.95
C GLU A 85 -29.54 2.56 9.04
N PRO A 86 -28.38 2.91 8.46
CA PRO A 86 -27.20 2.03 8.42
C PRO A 86 -26.74 1.51 9.78
N ASP A 87 -26.96 2.28 10.84
CA ASP A 87 -26.54 1.93 12.20
C ASP A 87 -27.45 0.87 12.84
N GLN A 88 -28.67 0.68 12.32
CA GLN A 88 -29.56 -0.41 12.71
C GLN A 88 -29.19 -1.74 12.02
N ASP A 89 -28.49 -1.66 10.89
CA ASP A 89 -27.90 -2.81 10.21
C ASP A 89 -26.63 -3.29 10.93
N ALA A 90 -26.79 -4.23 11.86
CA ALA A 90 -25.70 -4.81 12.62
C ALA A 90 -24.63 -5.46 11.72
N GLN A 91 -25.06 -6.18 10.67
CA GLN A 91 -24.15 -6.89 9.77
C GLN A 91 -23.32 -5.90 8.94
N GLY A 92 -23.98 -4.92 8.31
CA GLY A 92 -23.28 -3.88 7.57
C GLY A 92 -22.40 -2.99 8.45
N SER A 93 -22.76 -2.79 9.71
CA SER A 93 -21.93 -2.04 10.66
C SER A 93 -20.65 -2.80 11.02
N VAL A 94 -20.71 -4.12 11.19
CA VAL A 94 -19.50 -4.96 11.35
C VAL A 94 -18.61 -4.87 10.11
N TRP A 95 -19.17 -5.01 8.91
CA TRP A 95 -18.39 -4.91 7.67
C TRP A 95 -17.76 -3.53 7.47
N ALA A 96 -18.47 -2.46 7.82
CA ALA A 96 -17.95 -1.09 7.76
C ALA A 96 -16.75 -0.93 8.70
N ARG A 97 -16.84 -1.45 9.93
CA ARG A 97 -15.75 -1.43 10.90
C ARG A 97 -14.54 -2.23 10.43
N GLU A 98 -14.73 -3.47 9.97
CA GLU A 98 -13.64 -4.30 9.42
C GLU A 98 -12.94 -3.64 8.23
N ARG A 99 -13.69 -2.88 7.43
CA ARG A 99 -13.14 -2.09 6.32
C ARG A 99 -12.28 -0.93 6.84
N GLU A 100 -12.78 -0.19 7.83
CA GLU A 100 -12.03 0.91 8.46
C GLU A 100 -10.75 0.41 9.13
N GLU A 101 -10.81 -0.71 9.84
CA GLU A 101 -9.65 -1.36 10.47
C GLU A 101 -8.60 -1.76 9.41
N ARG A 102 -9.01 -2.36 8.29
CA ARG A 102 -8.11 -2.67 7.17
C ARG A 102 -7.49 -1.42 6.55
N LEU A 103 -8.27 -0.35 6.37
CA LEU A 103 -7.79 0.90 5.82
C LEU A 103 -6.76 1.55 6.76
N ALA A 104 -7.07 1.63 8.05
CA ALA A 104 -6.17 2.14 9.08
C ALA A 104 -4.87 1.33 9.13
N GLY A 105 -4.96 -0.01 9.10
CA GLY A 105 -3.78 -0.89 9.05
C GLY A 105 -2.93 -0.66 7.80
N ALA A 106 -3.54 -0.49 6.62
CA ALA A 106 -2.81 -0.20 5.38
C ALA A 106 -2.11 1.16 5.42
N LEU A 107 -2.78 2.19 5.95
CA LEU A 107 -2.20 3.53 6.14
C LEU A 107 -1.04 3.51 7.13
N ALA A 108 -1.19 2.80 8.26
CA ALA A 108 -0.13 2.62 9.24
C ALA A 108 1.08 1.89 8.66
N ALA A 109 0.86 0.82 7.87
CA ALA A 109 1.94 0.11 7.19
C ALA A 109 2.66 1.00 6.17
N GLN A 110 1.93 1.83 5.44
CA GLN A 110 2.51 2.80 4.51
C GLN A 110 3.33 3.87 5.25
N ALA A 111 2.82 4.38 6.38
CA ALA A 111 3.54 5.34 7.22
C ALA A 111 4.85 4.73 7.76
N ALA A 112 4.79 3.52 8.32
CA ALA A 112 5.97 2.82 8.83
C ALA A 112 7.01 2.52 7.73
N LEU A 113 6.57 2.21 6.50
CA LEU A 113 7.48 2.08 5.36
C LEU A 113 8.12 3.43 4.99
N GLY A 114 7.35 4.52 5.06
CA GLY A 114 7.84 5.87 4.85
C GLY A 114 8.89 6.28 5.90
N GLU A 115 8.63 6.00 7.17
CA GLU A 115 9.57 6.24 8.28
C GLU A 115 10.88 5.47 8.07
N ARG A 116 10.81 4.17 7.77
CA ARG A 116 12.02 3.38 7.48
C ARG A 116 12.84 3.91 6.30
N ARG A 117 12.17 4.37 5.24
CA ARG A 117 12.85 5.01 4.10
C ARG A 117 13.44 6.36 4.47
N GLY A 118 12.79 7.10 5.36
CA GLY A 118 13.33 8.34 5.93
C GLY A 118 14.58 8.06 6.75
N GLU A 119 14.55 7.07 7.65
CA GLU A 119 15.70 6.61 8.43
C GLU A 119 16.86 6.13 7.54
N GLU A 120 16.57 5.39 6.46
CA GLU A 120 17.58 4.96 5.47
C GLU A 120 18.16 6.12 4.66
N ALA A 121 17.35 7.15 4.36
CA ALA A 121 17.79 8.34 3.63
C ALA A 121 18.56 9.32 4.52
N ASP A 122 18.23 9.38 5.81
CA ASP A 122 18.90 10.19 6.84
C ASP A 122 20.17 9.51 7.38
N GLU A 123 20.45 8.25 7.02
CA GLU A 123 21.73 7.61 7.26
C GLU A 123 22.82 8.33 6.44
N LEU A 124 23.56 9.24 7.08
CA LEU A 124 24.68 9.95 6.47
C LEU A 124 25.79 8.97 6.05
N ARG A 125 25.82 8.62 4.76
CA ARG A 125 26.89 7.80 4.17
C ARG A 125 28.04 8.69 3.73
N ALA A 126 29.17 8.57 4.42
CA ALA A 126 30.41 9.17 3.98
C ALA A 126 31.02 8.33 2.84
N GLU A 127 31.03 8.87 1.62
CA GLU A 127 31.71 8.28 0.48
C GLU A 127 33.15 8.79 0.39
N VAL A 128 34.12 7.88 0.31
CA VAL A 128 35.55 8.21 0.17
C VAL A 128 36.04 7.75 -1.20
N TRP A 129 36.42 8.72 -2.05
CA TRP A 129 36.99 8.46 -3.36
C TRP A 129 38.51 8.31 -3.25
N LEU A 130 39.01 7.12 -3.60
CA LEU A 130 40.44 6.81 -3.59
C LEU A 130 40.96 6.67 -5.01
N SER A 131 42.22 7.07 -5.22
CA SER A 131 42.92 6.79 -6.48
C SER A 131 42.98 5.27 -6.74
N VAL A 132 43.09 4.86 -8.00
CA VAL A 132 43.18 3.44 -8.38
C VAL A 132 44.33 2.74 -7.65
N ALA A 133 45.48 3.41 -7.48
CA ALA A 133 46.62 2.86 -6.77
C ALA A 133 46.32 2.64 -5.28
N SER A 134 45.75 3.65 -4.61
CA SER A 134 45.36 3.59 -3.19
C SER A 134 44.31 2.50 -2.95
N SER A 135 43.30 2.41 -3.82
CA SER A 135 42.25 1.38 -3.74
C SER A 135 42.81 -0.04 -3.81
N ARG A 136 43.76 -0.29 -4.73
CA ARG A 136 44.43 -1.60 -4.84
C ARG A 136 45.20 -1.96 -3.57
N LEU A 137 45.88 -0.99 -2.97
CA LEU A 137 46.63 -1.22 -1.72
C LEU A 137 45.69 -1.58 -0.56
N VAL A 138 44.59 -0.86 -0.40
CA VAL A 138 43.57 -1.16 0.62
C VAL A 138 42.99 -2.56 0.42
N GLN A 139 42.68 -2.95 -0.82
CA GLN A 139 42.18 -4.29 -1.14
C GLN A 139 43.19 -5.39 -0.81
N VAL A 140 44.48 -5.19 -1.10
CA VAL A 140 45.53 -6.17 -0.77
C VAL A 140 45.66 -6.35 0.74
N VAL A 141 45.60 -5.25 1.50
CA VAL A 141 45.68 -5.30 2.97
C VAL A 141 44.47 -6.02 3.55
N ALA A 142 43.26 -5.63 3.12
CA ALA A 142 42.01 -6.29 3.50
C ALA A 142 42.05 -7.80 3.25
N GLY A 143 42.50 -8.22 2.05
CA GLY A 143 42.63 -9.64 1.71
C GLY A 143 43.64 -10.41 2.56
N ARG A 144 44.70 -9.75 3.05
CA ARG A 144 45.71 -10.37 3.92
C ARG A 144 45.27 -10.49 5.37
N THR A 145 44.47 -9.54 5.87
CA THR A 145 44.06 -9.49 7.27
C THR A 145 42.66 -10.06 7.51
N GLY A 146 41.89 -10.34 6.45
CA GLY A 146 40.50 -10.78 6.55
C GLY A 146 39.51 -9.67 6.89
N LEU A 147 39.98 -8.41 6.94
CA LEU A 147 39.15 -7.24 7.19
C LEU A 147 38.41 -6.80 5.93
N ARG A 148 37.31 -6.07 6.11
CA ARG A 148 36.66 -5.32 5.02
C ARG A 148 37.49 -4.07 4.69
N PRO A 149 37.52 -3.61 3.41
CA PRO A 149 38.19 -2.36 3.04
C PRO A 149 37.80 -1.15 3.88
N SER A 150 36.54 -1.06 4.32
CA SER A 150 36.05 0.00 5.21
C SER A 150 36.68 -0.04 6.60
N GLU A 151 36.95 -1.22 7.15
CA GLU A 151 37.60 -1.39 8.46
C GLU A 151 39.07 -0.99 8.40
N VAL A 152 39.75 -1.30 7.30
CA VAL A 152 41.13 -0.84 7.05
C VAL A 152 41.18 0.69 6.97
N LEU A 153 40.21 1.32 6.28
CA LEU A 153 40.12 2.78 6.19
C LEU A 153 39.78 3.43 7.53
N ALA A 154 38.91 2.84 8.34
CA ALA A 154 38.58 3.31 9.68
C ALA A 154 39.85 3.32 10.57
N GLN A 155 40.61 2.23 10.58
CA GLN A 155 41.84 2.15 11.36
C GLN A 155 42.95 3.10 10.89
N LEU A 156 43.01 3.38 9.58
CA LEU A 156 43.87 4.43 9.04
C LEU A 156 43.45 5.80 9.56
N ALA A 157 42.14 6.11 9.51
CA ALA A 157 41.58 7.38 9.96
C ALA A 157 41.78 7.62 11.46
N GLU A 158 41.59 6.59 12.29
CA GLU A 158 41.83 6.62 13.74
C GLU A 158 43.28 6.92 14.13
N ARG A 159 44.22 6.67 13.21
CA ARG A 159 45.66 6.83 13.42
C ARG A 159 46.25 8.03 12.71
N ILE A 160 45.42 8.90 12.14
CA ILE A 160 45.88 10.14 11.52
C ILE A 160 46.51 11.03 12.59
N VAL A 161 47.75 11.45 12.31
CA VAL A 161 48.47 12.49 13.05
C VAL A 161 48.64 13.69 12.11
N VAL A 162 48.19 14.85 12.57
CA VAL A 162 48.36 16.12 11.87
C VAL A 162 49.55 16.85 12.48
N GLY A 163 50.57 17.11 11.68
CA GLY A 163 51.76 17.88 12.07
C GLY A 163 51.45 19.36 12.27
N GLU A 164 52.38 20.09 12.92
CA GLU A 164 52.26 21.54 13.16
C GLU A 164 52.16 22.36 11.87
N ASP A 165 52.65 21.81 10.75
CA ASP A 165 52.58 22.37 9.40
C ASP A 165 51.29 21.98 8.65
N GLY A 166 50.39 21.23 9.28
CA GLY A 166 49.16 20.70 8.68
C GLY A 166 49.37 19.41 7.88
N THR A 167 50.57 18.83 7.87
CA THR A 167 50.83 17.58 7.15
C THR A 167 50.09 16.41 7.82
N VAL A 168 49.31 15.66 7.04
CA VAL A 168 48.60 14.47 7.50
C VAL A 168 49.45 13.23 7.28
N SER A 169 49.73 12.50 8.36
CA SER A 169 50.50 11.26 8.31
C SER A 169 49.85 10.17 9.17
N VAL A 170 50.18 8.91 8.90
CA VAL A 170 49.75 7.78 9.72
C VAL A 170 50.99 7.00 10.15
N PRO A 171 51.25 6.84 11.46
CA PRO A 171 52.35 6.03 11.95
C PRO A 171 52.22 4.57 11.49
N PRO A 172 53.34 3.84 11.31
CA PRO A 172 53.29 2.43 10.94
C PRO A 172 52.47 1.60 11.93
N PHE A 173 51.57 0.77 11.42
CA PHE A 173 50.78 -0.17 12.21
C PHE A 173 50.38 -1.39 11.37
N THR A 174 49.93 -2.44 12.06
CA THR A 174 49.36 -3.64 11.44
C THR A 174 47.85 -3.64 11.67
N PRO A 175 47.01 -3.66 10.62
CA PRO A 175 45.57 -3.72 10.81
C PRO A 175 45.14 -5.05 11.44
N SER A 176 44.22 -5.01 12.40
CA SER A 176 43.69 -6.18 13.11
C SER A 176 42.21 -6.01 13.44
N LEU A 177 41.48 -7.11 13.62
CA LEU A 177 40.10 -7.09 14.12
C LEU A 177 40.02 -6.49 15.53
#